data_AF-A0A1W9TZJ2-F1
#
_entry.id   AF-A0A1W9TZJ2-F1
#
_cell.length_a   1.000
_cell.length_b   1.000
_cell.length_c   1.000
_cell.angle_alpha   90.00
_cell.angle_beta   90.00
_cell.angle_gamma   90.00
#
_symmetry.space_group_name_H-M   'P 1'
#
loop_
_entity.id
_entity.type
_entity.pdbx_description
1 polymer ?
#
loop_
_entity_poly.entity_id
_entity_poly.type
_entity_poly.pdbx_seq_one_letter_code
_entity_poly.pdbx_strand_id
1 'polypeptide(L)'
;MEVTLLIEAMDTSFRLMEDARSQAVDLLNTAVKLTSETRTVEEKNIQAIFTGAQEAKSGFQNLVLTFIMLFAFWVLLSGKYDLFHLTLGVICSLLIAYLTHDLLFANVRVGDTRVLVYRFFAYIPWLLYQIITANIYVASVVLGPKKNVNPQIIRFKTKLESDISWVTLANSITLTPGTITMDIRDGEFFVHALDQKVADDLHAGEMEDRIAHVYMEADHIYVQDALDVAPIFGKLKKSL
;
A
#
# COMPACT_ATOMS: atom_id res chain seq x y z
N MET A 1 -6.94 -88.08 0.97
CA MET A 1 -5.60 -87.53 1.24
C MET A 1 -5.18 -86.52 0.17
N GLU A 2 -5.31 -86.83 -1.13
CA GLU A 2 -4.97 -85.91 -2.23
C GLU A 2 -5.83 -84.63 -2.30
N VAL A 3 -7.15 -84.73 -2.10
CA VAL A 3 -8.04 -83.56 -2.16
C VAL A 3 -7.74 -82.54 -1.05
N THR A 4 -7.39 -83.01 0.15
CA THR A 4 -7.00 -82.15 1.28
C THR A 4 -5.70 -81.38 1.00
N LEU A 5 -4.71 -82.06 0.40
CA LEU A 5 -3.44 -81.44 0.00
C LEU A 5 -3.62 -80.41 -1.13
N LEU A 6 -4.52 -80.67 -2.07
CA LEU A 6 -4.84 -79.74 -3.16
C LEU A 6 -5.51 -78.46 -2.63
N ILE A 7 -6.43 -78.60 -1.67
CA ILE A 7 -7.10 -77.48 -1.02
C ILE A 7 -6.10 -76.64 -0.20
N GLU A 8 -5.22 -77.29 0.55
CA GLU A 8 -4.19 -76.61 1.35
C GLU A 8 -3.15 -75.87 0.48
N ALA A 9 -2.74 -76.47 -0.64
CA ALA A 9 -1.86 -75.84 -1.61
C ALA A 9 -2.52 -74.65 -2.32
N MET A 10 -3.81 -74.75 -2.68
CA MET A 10 -4.57 -73.62 -3.24
C MET A 10 -4.69 -72.48 -2.22
N ASP A 11 -5.01 -72.78 -0.97
CA ASP A 11 -5.16 -71.77 0.08
C ASP A 11 -3.83 -71.08 0.40
N THR A 12 -2.72 -71.82 0.33
CA THR A 12 -1.36 -71.26 0.47
C THR A 12 -0.99 -70.38 -0.72
N SER A 13 -1.32 -70.81 -1.95
CA SER A 13 -1.07 -70.03 -3.17
C SER A 13 -1.91 -68.75 -3.20
N PHE A 14 -3.17 -68.84 -2.78
CA PHE A 14 -4.07 -67.69 -2.68
C PHE A 14 -3.57 -66.69 -1.63
N ARG A 15 -3.15 -67.18 -0.44
CA ARG A 15 -2.52 -66.33 0.58
C ARG A 15 -1.25 -65.64 0.08
N LEU A 16 -0.37 -66.37 -0.60
CA LEU A 16 0.83 -65.81 -1.21
C LEU A 16 0.52 -64.72 -2.25
N MET A 17 -0.51 -64.92 -3.08
CA MET A 17 -0.93 -63.91 -4.06
C MET A 17 -1.54 -62.67 -3.39
N GLU A 18 -2.33 -62.84 -2.33
CA GLU A 18 -2.93 -61.70 -1.62
C GLU A 18 -1.87 -60.90 -0.85
N ASP A 19 -0.90 -61.57 -0.22
CA ASP A 19 0.24 -60.90 0.44
C ASP A 19 1.11 -60.14 -0.58
N ALA A 20 1.42 -60.75 -1.73
CA ALA A 20 2.19 -60.10 -2.79
C ALA A 20 1.45 -58.88 -3.36
N ARG A 21 0.12 -58.98 -3.54
CA ARG A 21 -0.72 -57.86 -3.97
C ARG A 21 -0.72 -56.72 -2.94
N SER A 22 -0.86 -57.06 -1.66
CA SER A 22 -0.84 -56.08 -0.55
C SER A 22 0.49 -55.32 -0.51
N GLN A 23 1.62 -56.02 -0.60
CA GLN A 23 2.95 -55.40 -0.65
C GLN A 23 3.13 -54.50 -1.87
N ALA A 24 2.68 -54.93 -3.05
CA ALA A 24 2.78 -54.12 -4.27
C ALA A 24 1.98 -52.80 -4.16
N VAL A 25 0.79 -52.84 -3.55
CA VAL A 25 -0.04 -51.65 -3.31
C VAL A 25 0.63 -50.71 -2.31
N ASP A 26 1.22 -51.24 -1.24
CA ASP A 26 1.93 -50.44 -0.23
C ASP A 26 3.17 -49.74 -0.81
N LEU A 27 3.94 -50.44 -1.64
CA LEU A 27 5.08 -49.87 -2.36
C LEU A 27 4.64 -48.77 -3.34
N LEU A 28 3.55 -49.00 -4.08
CA LEU A 28 3.00 -47.99 -4.99
C LEU A 28 2.56 -46.74 -4.22
N ASN A 29 1.86 -46.91 -3.10
CA ASN A 29 1.42 -45.79 -2.26
C ASN A 29 2.62 -45.02 -1.69
N THR A 30 3.66 -45.73 -1.27
CA THR A 30 4.90 -45.12 -0.76
C THR A 30 5.64 -44.36 -1.87
N ALA A 31 5.78 -44.93 -3.06
CA ALA A 31 6.40 -44.28 -4.20
C ALA A 31 5.63 -43.02 -4.64
N VAL A 32 4.30 -43.09 -4.68
CA VAL A 32 3.44 -41.94 -4.98
C VAL A 32 3.58 -40.86 -3.91
N LYS A 33 3.59 -41.23 -2.63
CA LYS A 33 3.78 -40.29 -1.52
C LYS A 33 5.15 -39.61 -1.56
N LEU A 34 6.22 -40.36 -1.78
CA LEU A 34 7.56 -39.80 -1.91
C LEU A 34 7.65 -38.85 -3.12
N THR A 35 7.00 -39.19 -4.23
CA THR A 35 6.99 -38.34 -5.44
C THR A 35 6.20 -37.05 -5.23
N SER A 36 5.10 -37.08 -4.47
CA SER A 36 4.34 -35.86 -4.15
C SER A 36 5.06 -35.00 -3.12
N GLU A 37 5.70 -35.60 -2.12
CA GLU A 37 6.53 -34.89 -1.14
C GLU A 37 7.75 -34.25 -1.80
N THR A 38 8.46 -34.95 -2.69
CA THR A 38 9.59 -34.34 -3.43
C THR A 38 9.15 -33.19 -4.31
N ARG A 39 8.03 -33.34 -5.04
CA ARG A 39 7.47 -32.27 -5.87
C ARG A 39 7.06 -31.05 -5.05
N THR A 40 6.39 -31.25 -3.90
CA THR A 40 5.99 -30.12 -3.02
C THR A 40 7.20 -29.44 -2.38
N VAL A 41 8.26 -30.17 -2.06
CA VAL A 41 9.53 -29.60 -1.58
C VAL A 41 10.22 -28.80 -2.69
N GLU A 42 10.25 -29.32 -3.91
CA GLU A 42 10.82 -28.62 -5.07
C GLU A 42 10.06 -27.33 -5.40
N GLU A 43 8.73 -27.38 -5.42
CA GLU A 43 7.87 -26.20 -5.63
C GLU A 43 8.11 -25.12 -4.55
N LYS A 44 8.23 -25.51 -3.27
CA LYS A 44 8.56 -24.59 -2.17
C LYS A 44 9.95 -23.97 -2.31
N ASN A 45 10.96 -24.75 -2.70
CA ASN A 45 12.32 -24.26 -2.90
C ASN A 45 12.40 -23.28 -4.07
N ILE A 46 11.73 -23.59 -5.18
CA ILE A 46 11.64 -22.71 -6.34
C ILE A 46 10.96 -21.40 -5.95
N GLN A 47 9.83 -21.46 -5.23
CA GLN A 47 9.12 -20.27 -4.75
C GLN A 47 10.01 -19.43 -3.80
N ALA A 48 10.73 -20.07 -2.86
CA ALA A 48 11.63 -19.37 -1.95
C ALA A 48 12.80 -18.68 -2.68
N ILE A 49 13.38 -19.32 -3.71
CA ILE A 49 14.44 -18.73 -4.55
C ILE A 49 13.89 -17.52 -5.33
N PHE A 50 12.71 -17.64 -5.93
CA PHE A 50 12.09 -16.53 -6.66
C PHE A 50 11.75 -15.36 -5.74
N THR A 51 11.15 -15.61 -4.58
CA THR A 51 10.84 -14.56 -3.59
C THR A 51 12.11 -13.89 -3.09
N GLY A 52 13.15 -14.66 -2.73
CA GLY A 52 14.42 -14.11 -2.27
C GLY A 52 15.15 -13.29 -3.35
N ALA A 53 15.12 -13.74 -4.61
CA ALA A 53 15.66 -12.96 -5.72
C ALA A 53 14.86 -11.68 -6.00
N GLN A 54 13.53 -11.72 -5.83
CA GLN A 54 12.66 -10.56 -5.98
C GLN A 54 12.87 -9.52 -4.87
N GLU A 55 13.00 -9.97 -3.62
CA GLU A 55 13.32 -9.11 -2.47
C GLU A 55 14.71 -8.47 -2.58
N ALA A 56 15.72 -9.24 -2.98
CA ALA A 56 17.07 -8.70 -3.21
C ALA A 56 17.07 -7.64 -4.33
N LYS A 57 16.29 -7.86 -5.40
CA LYS A 57 16.15 -6.91 -6.50
C LYS A 57 15.42 -5.64 -6.08
N SER A 58 14.34 -5.74 -5.30
CA SER A 58 13.61 -4.56 -4.81
C SER A 58 14.42 -3.75 -3.81
N GLY A 59 15.13 -4.40 -2.88
CA GLY A 59 16.03 -3.74 -1.93
C GLY A 59 17.13 -2.94 -2.64
N PHE A 60 17.76 -3.54 -3.65
CA PHE A 60 18.76 -2.85 -4.46
C PHE A 60 18.17 -1.66 -5.23
N GLN A 61 16.99 -1.81 -5.83
CA GLN A 61 16.30 -0.70 -6.51
C GLN A 61 15.97 0.46 -5.55
N ASN A 62 15.47 0.15 -4.36
CA ASN A 62 15.14 1.13 -3.33
C ASN A 62 16.40 1.87 -2.86
N LEU A 63 17.52 1.17 -2.69
CA LEU A 63 18.80 1.75 -2.32
C LEU A 63 19.29 2.73 -3.39
N VAL A 64 19.27 2.32 -4.67
CA VAL A 64 19.71 3.18 -5.78
C VAL A 64 18.82 4.41 -5.92
N LEU A 65 17.50 4.26 -5.84
CA LEU A 65 16.56 5.38 -5.89
C LEU A 65 16.77 6.36 -4.74
N THR A 66 16.91 5.82 -3.52
CA THR A 66 17.19 6.62 -2.31
C THR A 66 18.51 7.38 -2.46
N PHE A 67 19.57 6.70 -2.91
CA PHE A 67 20.87 7.32 -3.14
C PHE A 67 20.79 8.47 -4.14
N ILE A 68 20.16 8.24 -5.31
CA ILE A 68 20.03 9.26 -6.35
C ILE A 68 19.24 10.46 -5.81
N MET A 69 18.16 10.22 -5.08
CA MET A 69 17.32 11.27 -4.49
C MET A 69 18.11 12.10 -3.45
N LEU A 70 18.80 11.45 -2.52
CA LEU A 70 19.60 12.11 -1.49
C LEU A 70 20.79 12.87 -2.10
N PHE A 71 21.46 12.30 -3.09
CA PHE A 71 22.59 12.94 -3.74
C PHE A 71 22.15 14.14 -4.59
N ALA A 72 21.04 14.03 -5.33
CA ALA A 72 20.47 15.15 -6.04
C ALA A 72 20.07 16.28 -5.08
N PHE A 73 19.46 15.93 -3.94
CA PHE A 73 19.12 16.88 -2.88
C PHE A 73 20.36 17.55 -2.28
N TRP A 74 21.44 16.79 -2.04
CA TRP A 74 22.73 17.32 -1.59
C TRP A 74 23.30 18.33 -2.58
N VAL A 75 23.37 17.99 -3.87
CA VAL A 75 23.91 18.88 -4.90
C VAL A 75 23.08 20.17 -5.01
N LEU A 76 21.75 20.04 -4.97
CA LEU A 76 20.82 21.17 -5.00
C LEU A 76 21.05 22.13 -3.82
N LEU A 77 21.17 21.59 -2.60
CA LEU A 77 21.38 22.40 -1.39
C LEU A 77 22.79 22.96 -1.26
N SER A 78 23.80 22.18 -1.64
CA SER A 78 25.19 22.58 -1.55
C SER A 78 25.53 23.70 -2.55
N GLY A 79 24.96 23.64 -3.76
CA GLY A 79 25.20 24.61 -4.83
C GLY A 79 26.66 24.66 -5.32
N LYS A 80 27.50 23.74 -4.84
CA LYS A 80 28.93 23.64 -5.16
C LYS A 80 29.21 22.38 -5.95
N TYR A 81 29.98 22.55 -7.03
CA TYR A 81 30.31 21.49 -7.99
C TYR A 81 31.80 21.14 -7.99
N ASP A 82 32.54 21.54 -6.96
CA ASP A 82 33.94 21.14 -6.82
C ASP A 82 34.06 19.67 -6.41
N LEU A 83 35.19 19.07 -6.79
CA LEU A 83 35.41 17.64 -6.62
C LEU A 83 35.32 17.18 -5.16
N PHE A 84 35.71 18.03 -4.20
CA PHE A 84 35.67 17.71 -2.78
C PHE A 84 34.23 17.63 -2.25
N HIS A 85 33.37 18.60 -2.59
CA HIS A 85 31.98 18.60 -2.12
C HIS A 85 31.15 17.48 -2.79
N LEU A 86 31.45 17.14 -4.05
CA LEU A 86 30.78 16.04 -4.74
C LEU A 86 31.16 14.67 -4.17
N THR A 87 32.44 14.41 -3.89
CA THR A 87 32.86 13.13 -3.30
C THR A 87 32.30 12.94 -1.90
N LEU A 88 32.30 14.00 -1.08
CA LEU A 88 31.65 13.98 0.23
C LEU A 88 30.15 13.69 0.11
N GLY A 89 29.47 14.35 -0.83
CA GLY A 89 28.06 14.12 -1.11
C GLY A 89 27.75 12.67 -1.49
N VAL A 90 28.59 12.05 -2.34
CA VAL A 90 28.44 10.63 -2.72
C VAL A 90 28.59 9.74 -1.49
N ILE A 91 29.64 9.92 -0.68
CA ILE A 91 29.90 9.08 0.49
C ILE A 91 28.75 9.20 1.51
N CYS A 92 28.33 10.42 1.83
CA CYS A 92 27.25 10.67 2.79
C CYS A 92 25.91 10.12 2.28
N SER A 93 25.56 10.39 1.01
CA SER A 93 24.29 9.93 0.44
C SER A 93 24.24 8.41 0.35
N LEU A 94 25.35 7.75 0.01
CA LEU A 94 25.42 6.30 -0.06
C LEU A 94 25.30 5.66 1.32
N LEU A 95 25.97 6.23 2.33
CA LEU A 95 25.87 5.76 3.70
C LEU A 95 24.44 5.86 4.22
N ILE A 96 23.79 7.01 4.04
CA ILE A 96 22.40 7.22 4.48
C ILE A 96 21.46 6.31 3.69
N ALA A 97 21.62 6.19 2.37
CA ALA A 97 20.80 5.30 1.56
C ALA A 97 20.92 3.85 2.02
N TYR A 98 22.13 3.37 2.31
CA TYR A 98 22.34 2.03 2.86
C TYR A 98 21.57 1.82 4.17
N LEU A 99 21.60 2.80 5.08
CA LEU A 99 20.91 2.72 6.37
C LEU A 99 19.38 2.88 6.27
N THR A 100 18.86 3.52 5.22
CA THR A 100 17.46 3.98 5.15
C THR A 100 16.67 3.49 3.94
N HIS A 101 17.26 2.66 3.07
CA HIS A 101 16.61 2.20 1.84
C HIS A 101 15.27 1.48 2.07
N ASP A 102 15.12 0.82 3.22
CA ASP A 102 13.88 0.13 3.59
C ASP A 102 12.78 1.08 4.12
N LEU A 103 13.13 2.30 4.54
CA LEU A 103 12.18 3.24 5.15
C LEU A 103 11.40 4.06 4.11
N LEU A 104 12.06 4.45 3.01
CA LEU A 104 11.47 5.38 2.04
C LEU A 104 10.48 4.74 1.06
N PHE A 105 10.64 3.45 0.78
CA PHE A 105 9.86 2.75 -0.25
C PHE A 105 9.18 1.47 0.25
N ALA A 106 9.03 1.30 1.58
CA ALA A 106 8.47 0.09 2.20
C ALA A 106 7.14 -0.40 1.59
N ASN A 107 6.31 0.51 1.05
CA ASN A 107 4.97 0.21 0.55
C ASN A 107 4.65 0.76 -0.85
N VAL A 108 5.64 1.27 -1.60
CA VAL A 108 5.37 1.78 -2.95
C VAL A 108 5.41 0.62 -3.94
N ARG A 109 4.23 0.15 -4.37
CA ARG A 109 4.08 -0.87 -5.42
C ARG A 109 4.83 -0.39 -6.68
N VAL A 110 5.98 -1.01 -6.95
CA VAL A 110 7.03 -0.58 -7.92
C VAL A 110 6.52 -0.47 -9.38
N GLY A 111 5.26 -0.81 -9.65
CA GLY A 111 4.64 -0.70 -10.96
C GLY A 111 4.18 0.70 -11.37
N ASP A 112 3.90 1.61 -10.42
CA ASP A 112 3.16 2.85 -10.75
C ASP A 112 3.76 4.17 -10.26
N THR A 113 5.03 4.15 -9.82
CA THR A 113 5.72 5.33 -9.28
C THR A 113 5.73 6.50 -10.26
N ARG A 114 5.84 6.24 -11.57
CA ARG A 114 5.85 7.32 -12.59
C ARG A 114 4.52 8.06 -12.67
N VAL A 115 3.40 7.33 -12.65
CA VAL A 115 2.08 7.94 -12.73
C VAL A 115 1.75 8.63 -11.41
N LEU A 116 2.10 8.02 -10.29
CA LEU A 116 1.98 8.63 -8.95
C LEU A 116 2.72 9.98 -8.90
N VAL A 117 3.99 10.01 -9.31
CA VAL A 117 4.80 11.24 -9.34
C VAL A 117 4.16 12.28 -10.26
N TYR A 118 3.73 11.89 -11.46
CA TYR A 118 3.08 12.80 -12.38
C TYR A 118 1.78 13.40 -11.82
N ARG A 119 0.89 12.56 -11.25
CA ARG A 119 -0.37 13.01 -10.65
C ARG A 119 -0.11 13.91 -9.43
N PHE A 120 0.90 13.59 -8.61
CA PHE A 120 1.30 14.42 -7.48
C PHE A 120 1.77 15.81 -7.94
N PHE A 121 2.64 15.88 -8.95
CA PHE A 121 3.07 17.16 -9.51
C PHE A 121 1.92 17.93 -10.18
N ALA A 122 0.94 17.26 -10.77
CA ALA A 122 -0.27 17.91 -11.30
C ALA A 122 -1.20 18.44 -10.20
N TYR A 123 -1.17 17.83 -9.01
CA TYR A 123 -1.91 18.28 -7.84
C TYR A 123 -1.32 19.56 -7.20
N ILE A 124 0.00 19.72 -7.21
CA ILE A 124 0.69 20.86 -6.57
C ILE A 124 0.14 22.24 -6.99
N PRO A 125 -0.01 22.58 -8.30
CA PRO A 125 -0.54 23.88 -8.70
C PRO A 125 -1.94 24.18 -8.14
N TRP A 126 -2.80 23.16 -8.08
CA TRP A 126 -4.14 23.31 -7.50
C TRP A 126 -4.06 23.54 -5.99
N LEU A 127 -3.21 22.79 -5.28
CA LEU A 127 -3.01 22.99 -3.84
C LEU A 127 -2.45 24.39 -3.54
N LEU A 128 -1.49 24.86 -4.33
CA LEU A 128 -0.95 26.22 -4.20
C LEU A 128 -2.04 27.28 -4.39
N TYR A 129 -2.96 27.09 -5.34
CA TYR A 129 -4.10 27.98 -5.53
C TYR A 129 -5.01 28.02 -4.29
N GLN A 130 -5.31 26.86 -3.69
CA GLN A 130 -6.09 26.78 -2.45
C GLN A 130 -5.40 27.49 -1.29
N ILE A 131 -4.08 27.26 -1.13
CA ILE A 131 -3.27 27.91 -0.09
C ILE A 131 -3.30 29.43 -0.26
N ILE A 132 -3.14 29.95 -1.48
CA ILE A 132 -3.17 31.40 -1.75
C ILE A 132 -4.56 31.97 -1.44
N THR A 133 -5.62 31.31 -1.90
CA THR A 133 -7.01 31.75 -1.69
C THR A 133 -7.37 31.78 -0.20
N ALA A 134 -7.00 30.74 0.55
CA ALA A 134 -7.21 30.66 1.98
C ALA A 134 -6.33 31.67 2.75
N ASN A 135 -5.10 31.95 2.31
CA ASN A 135 -4.27 33.04 2.88
C ASN A 135 -4.97 34.40 2.74
N ILE A 136 -5.52 34.71 1.56
CA ILE A 136 -6.26 35.96 1.34
C ILE A 136 -7.49 36.03 2.25
N TYR A 137 -8.21 34.92 2.40
CA TYR A 137 -9.34 34.83 3.32
C TYR A 137 -8.93 35.14 4.76
N VAL A 138 -7.92 34.43 5.29
CA VAL A 138 -7.43 34.63 6.66
C VAL A 138 -6.89 36.04 6.86
N ALA A 139 -6.15 36.60 5.89
CA ALA A 139 -5.71 37.99 5.94
C ALA A 139 -6.89 38.96 6.05
N SER A 140 -7.98 38.72 5.31
CA SER A 140 -9.22 39.52 5.41
C SER A 140 -9.94 39.36 6.75
N VAL A 141 -9.76 38.22 7.42
CA VAL A 141 -10.32 37.96 8.76
C VAL A 141 -9.52 38.73 9.82
N VAL A 142 -8.19 38.73 9.71
CA VAL A 142 -7.29 39.42 10.65
C VAL A 142 -7.33 40.95 10.48
N LEU A 143 -7.34 41.45 9.23
CA LEU A 143 -7.31 42.89 8.94
C LEU A 143 -8.70 43.55 8.93
N GLY A 144 -9.76 42.75 8.87
CA GLY A 144 -11.14 43.24 8.80
C GLY A 144 -11.63 43.84 10.13
N PRO A 145 -12.50 44.87 10.10
CA PRO A 145 -13.09 45.42 11.32
C PRO A 145 -14.04 44.39 11.96
N LYS A 146 -13.71 43.92 13.17
CA LYS A 146 -14.52 43.02 14.03
C LYS A 146 -15.27 41.92 13.27
N LYS A 147 -14.54 40.96 12.69
CA LYS A 147 -15.14 39.66 12.34
C LYS A 147 -15.17 38.76 13.56
N ASN A 148 -16.34 38.21 13.91
CA ASN A 148 -16.46 37.15 14.91
C ASN A 148 -15.92 35.86 14.29
N VAL A 149 -14.69 35.52 14.65
CA VAL A 149 -14.07 34.23 14.34
C VAL A 149 -14.77 33.18 15.20
N ASN A 150 -15.30 32.12 14.58
CA ASN A 150 -15.96 31.00 15.28
C ASN A 150 -15.11 29.72 15.17
N PRO A 151 -14.09 29.56 16.02
CA PRO A 151 -13.22 28.40 15.95
C PRO A 151 -13.97 27.14 16.39
N GLN A 152 -13.76 26.04 15.66
CA GLN A 152 -14.41 24.77 15.94
C GLN A 152 -13.52 23.58 15.59
N ILE A 153 -13.83 22.43 16.19
CA ILE A 153 -13.18 21.16 15.84
C ILE A 153 -14.16 20.39 14.97
N ILE A 154 -13.74 20.07 13.76
CA ILE A 154 -14.45 19.20 12.85
C ILE A 154 -13.86 17.80 12.90
N ARG A 155 -14.76 16.82 12.80
CA ARG A 155 -14.41 15.41 12.71
C ARG A 155 -15.05 14.85 11.45
N PHE A 156 -14.24 14.22 10.61
CA PHE A 156 -14.73 13.51 9.44
C PHE A 156 -13.93 12.21 9.25
N LYS A 157 -14.58 11.23 8.64
CA LYS A 157 -13.95 9.95 8.30
C LYS A 157 -13.48 10.01 6.85
N THR A 158 -12.20 9.71 6.62
CA THR A 158 -11.63 9.67 5.28
C THR A 158 -12.00 8.37 4.57
N LYS A 159 -12.14 8.44 3.25
CA LYS A 159 -12.25 7.31 2.32
C LYS A 159 -10.88 6.77 1.88
N LEU A 160 -9.79 7.47 2.22
CA LEU A 160 -8.43 7.07 1.91
C LEU A 160 -8.01 5.86 2.74
N GLU A 161 -7.16 5.00 2.18
CA GLU A 161 -6.74 3.74 2.79
C GLU A 161 -5.26 3.71 3.18
N SER A 162 -4.39 4.46 2.50
CA SER A 162 -2.94 4.40 2.74
C SER A 162 -2.44 5.44 3.74
N ASP A 163 -1.44 5.06 4.54
CA ASP A 163 -0.79 5.99 5.48
C ASP A 163 -0.22 7.23 4.78
N ILE A 164 0.31 7.07 3.55
CA ILE A 164 0.88 8.19 2.80
C ILE A 164 -0.20 9.14 2.28
N SER A 165 -1.37 8.63 1.89
CA SER A 165 -2.48 9.48 1.47
C SER A 165 -3.09 10.21 2.67
N TRP A 166 -3.18 9.56 3.85
CA TRP A 166 -3.57 10.21 5.11
C TRP A 166 -2.63 11.34 5.49
N VAL A 167 -1.32 11.11 5.46
CA VAL A 167 -0.30 12.13 5.76
C VAL A 167 -0.37 13.28 4.75
N THR A 168 -0.62 12.97 3.47
CA THR A 168 -0.75 14.00 2.43
C THR A 168 -1.99 14.85 2.63
N LEU A 169 -3.13 14.23 2.98
CA LEU A 169 -4.36 14.95 3.31
C LEU A 169 -4.15 15.84 4.54
N ALA A 170 -3.58 15.31 5.62
CA ALA A 170 -3.32 16.08 6.84
C ALA A 170 -2.44 17.30 6.61
N ASN A 171 -1.36 17.13 5.84
CA ASN A 171 -0.46 18.22 5.49
C ASN A 171 -1.14 19.24 4.58
N SER A 172 -1.94 18.80 3.60
CA SER A 172 -2.64 19.69 2.67
C SER A 172 -3.69 20.54 3.40
N ILE A 173 -4.41 19.95 4.36
CA ILE A 173 -5.31 20.66 5.27
C ILE A 173 -4.52 21.71 6.05
N THR A 174 -3.49 21.27 6.79
CA THR A 174 -2.69 22.16 7.65
C THR A 174 -2.00 23.30 6.89
N LEU A 175 -1.58 23.06 5.65
CA LEU A 175 -1.00 24.09 4.78
C LEU A 175 -2.03 25.11 4.28
N THR A 176 -3.31 24.76 4.28
CA THR A 176 -4.41 25.66 3.92
C THR A 176 -4.75 26.55 5.13
N PRO A 177 -4.36 27.84 5.11
CA PRO A 177 -4.44 28.68 6.29
C PRO A 177 -5.85 28.76 6.87
N GLY A 178 -5.94 28.66 8.19
CA GLY A 178 -7.22 28.61 8.89
C GLY A 178 -7.67 27.20 9.26
N THR A 179 -6.89 26.17 8.98
CA THR A 179 -7.06 24.84 9.58
C THR A 179 -5.75 24.26 10.13
N ILE A 180 -5.86 23.33 11.07
CA ILE A 180 -4.76 22.49 11.54
C ILE A 180 -5.27 21.09 11.85
N THR A 181 -4.63 20.07 11.30
CA THR A 181 -4.92 18.68 11.65
C THR A 181 -4.31 18.37 13.02
N MET A 182 -5.15 18.02 13.99
CA MET A 182 -4.74 17.73 15.36
C MET A 182 -4.38 16.26 15.57
N ASP A 183 -5.15 15.36 14.97
CA ASP A 183 -5.02 13.93 15.17
C ASP A 183 -5.64 13.14 14.01
N ILE A 184 -5.14 11.92 13.78
CA ILE A 184 -5.71 10.94 12.87
C ILE A 184 -5.80 9.61 13.62
N ARG A 185 -7.02 9.06 13.74
CA ARG A 185 -7.26 7.77 14.40
C ARG A 185 -8.15 6.90 13.53
N ASP A 186 -7.65 5.74 13.09
CA ASP A 186 -8.41 4.75 12.33
C ASP A 186 -9.17 5.35 11.12
N GLY A 187 -8.52 6.24 10.39
CA GLY A 187 -9.12 6.96 9.25
C GLY A 187 -10.09 8.07 9.64
N GLU A 188 -10.14 8.50 10.90
CA GLU A 188 -10.87 9.69 11.32
C GLU A 188 -9.93 10.86 11.58
N PHE A 189 -10.22 11.98 10.95
CA PHE A 189 -9.47 13.22 11.06
C PHE A 189 -10.11 14.14 12.08
N PHE A 190 -9.30 14.69 12.97
CA PHE A 190 -9.69 15.76 13.89
C PHE A 190 -8.99 17.04 13.44
N VAL A 191 -9.75 17.99 12.92
CA VAL A 191 -9.21 19.23 12.37
C VAL A 191 -9.76 20.40 13.15
N HIS A 192 -8.89 21.29 13.60
CA HIS A 192 -9.28 22.57 14.16
C HIS A 192 -9.38 23.59 13.04
N ALA A 193 -10.57 24.16 12.84
CA ALA A 193 -10.85 25.20 11.89
C ALA A 193 -10.98 26.55 12.60
N LEU A 194 -10.39 27.58 12.01
CA LEU A 194 -10.44 28.95 12.51
C LEU A 194 -11.85 29.52 12.43
N ASP A 195 -12.62 29.14 11.42
CA ASP A 195 -13.95 29.71 11.16
C ASP A 195 -14.88 28.72 10.45
N GLN A 196 -16.20 28.96 10.51
CA GLN A 196 -17.22 28.07 9.94
C GLN A 196 -17.02 27.84 8.45
N LYS A 197 -16.73 28.90 7.70
CA LYS A 197 -16.55 28.82 6.26
C LYS A 197 -15.42 27.85 5.88
N VAL A 198 -14.32 27.88 6.62
CA VAL A 198 -13.15 27.03 6.37
C VAL A 198 -13.47 25.56 6.69
N ALA A 199 -14.31 25.33 7.71
CA ALA A 199 -14.80 24.00 8.01
C ALA A 199 -15.73 23.45 6.90
N ASP A 200 -16.63 24.29 6.37
CA ASP A 200 -17.55 23.90 5.30
C ASP A 200 -16.78 23.55 4.01
N ASP A 201 -15.74 24.32 3.67
CA ASP A 201 -14.86 24.05 2.52
C ASP A 201 -14.17 22.68 2.65
N LEU A 202 -13.82 22.24 3.86
CA LEU A 202 -13.22 20.92 4.07
C LEU A 202 -14.23 19.78 3.90
N HIS A 203 -15.48 19.99 4.30
CA HIS A 203 -16.56 19.00 4.12
C HIS A 203 -16.93 18.77 2.64
N ALA A 204 -16.53 19.67 1.73
CA ALA A 204 -16.79 19.52 0.31
C ALA A 204 -16.05 18.32 -0.34
N GLY A 205 -15.02 17.75 0.32
CA GLY A 205 -14.36 16.53 -0.13
C GLY A 205 -13.42 16.68 -1.34
N GLU A 206 -13.39 17.83 -2.02
CA GLU A 206 -12.59 18.01 -3.25
C GLU A 206 -11.10 17.71 -3.03
N MET A 207 -10.55 18.11 -1.88
CA MET A 207 -9.14 17.84 -1.54
C MET A 207 -8.88 16.34 -1.37
N GLU A 208 -9.79 15.64 -0.71
CA GLU A 208 -9.71 14.19 -0.51
C GLU A 208 -9.79 13.44 -1.84
N ASP A 209 -10.75 13.80 -2.70
CA ASP A 209 -10.93 13.17 -4.02
C ASP A 209 -9.68 13.34 -4.91
N ARG A 210 -9.07 14.52 -4.89
CA ARG A 210 -7.84 14.78 -5.64
C ARG A 210 -6.67 13.95 -5.11
N ILE A 211 -6.56 13.79 -3.80
CA ILE A 211 -5.52 12.96 -3.18
C ILE A 211 -5.77 11.47 -3.49
N ALA A 212 -7.02 11.02 -3.41
CA ALA A 212 -7.41 9.67 -3.81
C ALA A 212 -7.02 9.40 -5.28
N HIS A 213 -7.20 10.38 -6.17
CA HIS A 213 -6.77 10.27 -7.55
C HIS A 213 -5.24 10.18 -7.68
N VAL A 214 -4.49 10.97 -6.91
CA VAL A 214 -3.01 10.92 -6.90
C VAL A 214 -2.51 9.53 -6.51
N TYR A 215 -3.01 9.00 -5.40
CA TYR A 215 -2.59 7.70 -4.84
C TYR A 215 -3.29 6.50 -5.47
N MET A 216 -4.16 6.72 -6.46
CA MET A 216 -4.95 5.68 -7.13
C MET A 216 -5.89 4.90 -6.21
N GLU A 217 -6.24 5.50 -5.08
CA GLU A 217 -7.25 4.98 -4.15
C GLU A 217 -8.67 5.31 -4.66
N ALA A 218 -8.80 6.19 -5.65
CA ALA A 218 -10.07 6.57 -6.26
C ALA A 218 -10.85 5.39 -6.86
N ASP A 219 -10.18 4.38 -7.42
CA ASP A 219 -10.87 3.25 -8.09
C ASP A 219 -11.59 2.33 -7.09
N HIS A 220 -11.12 2.23 -5.84
CA HIS A 220 -11.82 1.53 -4.76
C HIS A 220 -13.02 2.34 -4.24
N ILE A 221 -12.92 3.67 -4.24
CA ILE A 221 -13.99 4.57 -3.79
C ILE A 221 -15.22 4.48 -4.71
N TYR A 222 -15.04 4.39 -6.04
CA TYR A 222 -16.17 4.22 -6.97
C TYR A 222 -16.90 2.88 -6.79
N VAL A 223 -16.18 1.81 -6.43
CA VAL A 223 -16.77 0.50 -6.16
C VAL A 223 -17.53 0.54 -4.83
N GLN A 224 -16.96 1.16 -3.78
CA GLN A 224 -17.62 1.31 -2.48
C GLN A 224 -18.87 2.18 -2.58
N ASP A 225 -18.80 3.36 -3.20
CA ASP A 225 -19.94 4.26 -3.38
C ASP A 225 -21.04 3.54 -4.20
N ALA A 226 -20.68 2.81 -5.26
CA ALA A 226 -21.64 2.01 -6.04
C ALA A 226 -22.25 0.83 -5.24
N LEU A 227 -21.48 0.20 -4.35
CA LEU A 227 -21.95 -0.88 -3.49
C LEU A 227 -22.83 -0.36 -2.34
N ASP A 228 -22.58 0.83 -1.83
CA ASP A 228 -23.38 1.46 -0.76
C ASP A 228 -24.73 1.98 -1.28
N VAL A 229 -24.79 2.46 -2.53
CA VAL A 229 -26.07 2.82 -3.16
C VAL A 229 -26.83 1.61 -3.74
N ALA A 230 -26.18 0.48 -4.04
CA ALA A 230 -26.86 -0.69 -4.60
C ALA A 230 -28.05 -1.22 -3.75
N PRO A 231 -27.96 -1.29 -2.40
CA PRO A 231 -29.10 -1.62 -1.52
C PRO A 231 -30.26 -0.62 -1.62
N ILE A 232 -29.97 0.67 -1.82
CA ILE A 232 -30.97 1.75 -1.91
C ILE A 232 -31.76 1.61 -3.21
N PHE A 233 -31.08 1.39 -4.33
CA PHE A 233 -31.74 1.11 -5.62
C PHE A 233 -32.55 -0.20 -5.58
N GLY A 234 -32.05 -1.22 -4.88
CA GLY A 234 -32.79 -2.47 -4.65
C GLY A 234 -34.09 -2.27 -3.85
N LYS A 235 -34.11 -1.34 -2.90
CA LYS A 235 -35.33 -0.97 -2.15
C LYS A 235 -36.29 -0.13 -2.98
N LEU A 236 -35.80 0.81 -3.79
CA LEU A 236 -36.64 1.63 -4.68
C LEU A 236 -37.31 0.80 -5.78
N LYS A 237 -36.61 -0.21 -6.34
CA LYS A 237 -37.17 -1.12 -7.36
C LYS A 237 -38.24 -2.07 -6.81
N LYS A 238 -38.26 -2.35 -5.50
CA LYS A 238 -39.32 -3.15 -4.85
C LYS A 238 -40.55 -2.35 -4.44
N SER A 239 -40.48 -1.01 -4.54
CA SER A 239 -41.55 -0.07 -4.19
C SER A 239 -42.32 0.46 -5.40
N LEU A 240 -41.92 0.06 -6.61
CA LEU A 240 -42.59 0.30 -7.90
C LEU A 240 -43.14 -1.04 -8.40
#